data_AF-A0A224XLE5-F1
#
_entry.id   AF-A0A224XLE5-F1
#
_cell.length_a   1.000
_cell.length_b   1.000
_cell.length_c   1.000
_cell.angle_alpha   90.00
_cell.angle_beta   90.00
_cell.angle_gamma   90.00
#
_symmetry.space_group_name_H-M   'P 1'
#
loop_
_entity.id
_entity.type
_entity.pdbx_description
1 polymer ?
#
loop_
_entity_poly.entity_id
_entity_poly.type
_entity_poly.pdbx_seq_one_letter_code
_entity_poly.pdbx_strand_id
1 'polypeptide(L)'
;TQNVNGELSQESELLKNLANFKNAKRNIESVLELLIEGDVYDKLSIEDKVKHDLFVSYSLTSLFWMYMRTQGLNPTSHMVKAEIDRVQEYVKKYDRVKERKKAPRLQKAAANRFVKHGLWDPKEKPLTSNKRKKFDEEKDDVMKNILEQESTTTVNFNHHEDAPLPSAGLLRFQMNPTANWGPGTRATN
;
A
#
# COMPACT_ATOMS: atom_id res chain seq x y z
N THR A 1 3.18 -52.92 43.35
CA THR A 1 2.27 -51.78 43.61
C THR A 1 2.34 -50.88 42.40
N GLN A 2 1.39 -51.05 41.48
CA GLN A 2 1.38 -50.32 40.21
C GLN A 2 0.90 -48.87 40.43
N ASN A 3 1.37 -48.00 39.55
CA ASN A 3 1.33 -46.55 39.66
C ASN A 3 -0.06 -46.00 39.26
N VAL A 4 -1.10 -46.29 40.05
CA VAL A 4 -2.52 -46.00 39.73
C VAL A 4 -2.81 -44.49 39.57
N ASN A 5 -1.98 -43.62 40.17
CA ASN A 5 -2.19 -42.18 40.16
C ASN A 5 -1.76 -41.48 38.87
N GLY A 6 -0.86 -42.09 38.08
CA GLY A 6 -0.39 -41.53 36.81
C GLY A 6 -1.36 -41.75 35.65
N GLU A 7 -1.98 -42.94 35.60
CA GLU A 7 -2.90 -43.34 34.52
C GLU A 7 -4.23 -42.55 34.56
N LEU A 8 -4.76 -42.28 35.75
CA LEU A 8 -6.01 -41.51 35.93
C LEU A 8 -5.90 -40.04 35.48
N SER A 9 -4.72 -39.41 35.69
CA SER A 9 -4.47 -38.04 35.22
C SER A 9 -4.51 -37.98 33.69
N GLN A 10 -3.91 -38.96 33.02
CA GLN A 10 -3.89 -39.04 31.56
C GLN A 10 -5.27 -39.34 30.98
N GLU A 11 -6.08 -40.15 31.67
CA GLU A 11 -7.47 -40.42 31.26
C GLU A 11 -8.33 -39.15 31.32
N SER A 12 -8.23 -38.38 32.40
CA SER A 12 -8.97 -37.12 32.54
C SER A 12 -8.58 -36.08 31.46
N GLU A 13 -7.30 -36.03 31.09
CA GLU A 13 -6.79 -35.15 30.05
C GLU A 13 -7.26 -35.60 28.66
N LEU A 14 -7.25 -36.90 28.39
CA LEU A 14 -7.76 -37.48 27.15
C LEU A 14 -9.25 -37.19 26.96
N LEU A 15 -10.06 -37.34 28.03
CA LEU A 15 -11.50 -37.02 27.99
C LEU A 15 -11.74 -35.53 27.70
N LYS A 16 -10.94 -34.63 28.30
CA LYS A 16 -11.00 -33.18 27.99
C LYS A 16 -10.64 -32.91 26.54
N ASN A 17 -9.57 -33.51 26.03
CA ASN A 17 -9.14 -33.35 24.64
C ASN A 17 -10.20 -33.86 23.66
N LEU A 18 -10.85 -34.98 23.97
CA LEU A 18 -11.95 -35.51 23.16
C LEU A 18 -13.17 -34.59 23.17
N ALA A 19 -13.54 -34.04 24.33
CA ALA A 19 -14.62 -33.07 24.44
C ALA A 19 -14.32 -31.80 23.62
N ASN A 20 -13.08 -31.30 23.71
CA ASN A 20 -12.60 -30.17 22.92
C ASN A 20 -12.66 -30.46 21.42
N PHE A 21 -12.19 -31.64 21.00
CA PHE A 21 -12.24 -32.07 19.61
C PHE A 21 -13.68 -32.14 19.08
N LYS A 22 -14.61 -32.71 19.87
CA LYS A 22 -16.03 -32.80 19.51
C LYS A 22 -16.67 -31.41 19.35
N ASN A 23 -16.32 -30.46 20.22
CA ASN A 23 -16.81 -29.09 20.14
C ASN A 23 -16.20 -28.36 18.93
N ALA A 24 -14.90 -28.53 18.69
CA ALA A 24 -14.23 -27.97 17.52
C ALA A 24 -14.84 -28.48 16.20
N LYS A 25 -15.13 -29.79 16.12
CA LYS A 25 -15.82 -30.38 14.95
C LYS A 25 -17.16 -29.69 14.67
N ARG A 26 -18.01 -29.53 15.70
CA ARG A 26 -19.31 -28.86 15.55
C ARG A 26 -19.18 -27.41 15.09
N ASN A 27 -18.18 -26.69 15.60
CA ASN A 27 -17.92 -25.31 15.19
C ASN A 27 -17.47 -25.23 13.72
N ILE A 28 -16.68 -26.19 13.25
CA ILE A 28 -16.27 -26.24 11.85
C ILE A 28 -17.47 -26.59 10.95
N GLU A 29 -18.31 -27.54 11.37
CA GLU A 29 -19.53 -27.93 10.65
C GLU A 29 -20.47 -26.73 10.46
N SER A 30 -20.76 -25.96 11.52
CA SER A 30 -21.65 -24.81 11.41
C SER A 30 -21.11 -23.70 10.50
N VAL A 31 -19.80 -23.45 10.51
CA VAL A 31 -19.16 -22.48 9.62
C VAL A 31 -19.21 -22.95 8.17
N LEU A 32 -18.96 -24.23 7.91
CA LEU A 32 -18.98 -24.79 6.56
C LEU A 32 -20.40 -24.85 5.98
N GLU A 33 -21.40 -25.22 6.78
CA GLU A 33 -22.81 -25.18 6.38
C GLU A 33 -23.20 -23.77 5.93
N LEU A 34 -22.88 -22.74 6.72
CA LEU A 34 -23.16 -21.34 6.37
C LEU A 34 -22.46 -20.88 5.08
N LEU A 35 -21.26 -21.40 4.80
CA LEU A 35 -20.50 -21.06 3.60
C LEU A 35 -20.95 -21.80 2.33
N ILE A 36 -21.64 -22.94 2.47
CA ILE A 36 -22.05 -23.82 1.38
C ILE A 36 -23.55 -23.70 1.07
N GLU A 37 -24.42 -23.57 2.08
CA GLU A 37 -25.89 -23.64 1.93
C GLU A 37 -26.55 -22.39 1.32
N GLY A 38 -25.79 -21.37 0.93
CA GLY A 38 -26.35 -20.14 0.37
C GLY A 38 -25.82 -19.78 -1.01
N ASP A 39 -26.64 -19.07 -1.78
CA ASP A 39 -26.24 -18.23 -2.93
C ASP A 39 -25.31 -17.06 -2.53
N VAL A 40 -24.62 -17.20 -1.39
CA VAL A 40 -23.61 -16.27 -0.88
C VAL A 40 -22.51 -16.17 -1.92
N TYR A 41 -22.05 -17.30 -2.47
CA TYR A 41 -21.00 -17.31 -3.49
C TYR A 41 -21.30 -16.38 -4.65
N ASP A 42 -22.51 -16.43 -5.22
CA ASP A 42 -22.86 -15.61 -6.39
C ASP A 42 -22.92 -14.12 -6.10
N LYS A 43 -23.25 -13.75 -4.85
CA LYS A 43 -23.33 -12.37 -4.37
C LYS A 43 -21.98 -11.77 -4.00
N LEU A 44 -20.91 -12.58 -3.91
CA LEU A 44 -19.58 -12.11 -3.52
C LEU A 44 -18.86 -11.36 -4.65
N SER A 45 -18.03 -10.39 -4.27
CA SER A 45 -17.10 -9.74 -5.19
C SER A 45 -16.06 -10.76 -5.70
N ILE A 46 -15.43 -10.50 -6.84
CA ILE A 46 -14.39 -11.40 -7.39
C ILE A 46 -13.27 -11.65 -6.37
N GLU A 47 -12.88 -10.64 -5.59
CA GLU A 47 -11.85 -10.80 -4.58
C GLU A 47 -12.32 -11.69 -3.42
N ASP A 48 -13.58 -11.59 -3.03
CA ASP A 48 -14.13 -12.41 -1.95
C ASP A 48 -14.41 -13.85 -2.40
N LYS A 49 -14.81 -14.05 -3.67
CA LYS A 49 -14.93 -15.39 -4.28
C LYS A 49 -13.61 -16.16 -4.19
N VAL A 50 -12.50 -15.52 -4.54
CA VAL A 50 -11.16 -16.12 -4.42
C VAL A 50 -10.83 -16.49 -2.97
N LYS A 51 -11.18 -15.65 -1.99
CA LYS A 51 -10.98 -15.96 -0.57
C LYS A 51 -11.85 -17.14 -0.12
N HIS A 52 -13.11 -17.19 -0.57
CA HIS A 52 -14.04 -18.28 -0.28
C HIS A 52 -13.52 -19.61 -0.83
N ASP A 53 -13.15 -19.66 -2.11
CA ASP A 53 -12.61 -20.86 -2.76
C ASP A 53 -11.34 -21.37 -2.06
N LEU A 54 -10.45 -20.44 -1.68
CA LEU A 54 -9.22 -20.74 -0.96
C LEU A 54 -9.51 -21.28 0.45
N PHE A 55 -10.48 -20.70 1.14
CA PHE A 55 -10.92 -21.13 2.47
C PHE A 55 -11.55 -22.52 2.44
N VAL A 56 -12.47 -22.79 1.50
CA VAL A 56 -13.12 -24.10 1.36
C VAL A 56 -12.09 -25.17 1.00
N SER A 57 -11.19 -24.89 0.05
CA SER A 57 -10.12 -25.81 -0.33
C SER A 57 -9.16 -26.12 0.82
N TYR A 58 -8.79 -25.10 1.60
CA TYR A 58 -7.94 -25.27 2.78
C TYR A 58 -8.64 -26.07 3.89
N SER A 59 -9.92 -25.79 4.12
CA SER A 59 -10.73 -26.51 5.11
C SER A 59 -10.86 -27.99 4.75
N LEU A 60 -11.18 -28.30 3.49
CA LEU A 60 -11.31 -29.68 3.00
C LEU A 60 -10.00 -30.47 3.18
N THR A 61 -8.88 -29.90 2.73
CA THR A 61 -7.57 -30.56 2.82
C THR A 61 -7.12 -30.75 4.27
N SER A 62 -7.41 -29.78 5.14
CA SER A 62 -7.11 -29.87 6.59
C SER A 62 -7.99 -30.90 7.31
N LEU A 63 -9.28 -30.96 6.98
CA LEU A 63 -10.19 -31.99 7.51
C LEU A 63 -9.76 -33.39 7.08
N PHE A 64 -9.31 -33.56 5.83
CA PHE A 64 -8.77 -34.83 5.36
C PHE A 64 -7.48 -35.21 6.10
N TRP A 65 -6.59 -34.25 6.37
CA TRP A 65 -5.41 -34.47 7.21
C TRP A 65 -5.79 -34.97 8.60
N MET A 66 -6.75 -34.31 9.25
CA MET A 66 -7.28 -34.69 10.55
C MET A 66 -7.88 -36.10 10.52
N TYR A 67 -8.68 -36.42 9.50
CA TYR A 67 -9.25 -37.75 9.29
C TYR A 67 -8.16 -38.82 9.24
N MET A 68 -7.10 -38.63 8.45
CA MET A 68 -6.00 -39.61 8.40
C MET A 68 -5.33 -39.82 9.76
N ARG A 69 -5.16 -38.76 10.56
CA ARG A 69 -4.59 -38.91 11.91
C ARG A 69 -5.52 -39.72 12.82
N THR A 70 -6.84 -39.60 12.67
CA THR A 70 -7.80 -40.44 13.43
C THR A 70 -7.75 -41.91 13.03
N GLN A 71 -7.37 -42.22 11.78
CA GLN A 71 -7.16 -43.58 11.30
C GLN A 71 -5.77 -44.14 11.65
N GLY A 72 -4.93 -43.36 12.35
CA GLY A 72 -3.55 -43.75 12.68
C GLY A 72 -2.60 -43.71 11.47
N LEU A 73 -3.01 -43.16 10.33
CA LEU A 73 -2.18 -43.02 9.15
C LEU A 73 -1.29 -41.78 9.26
N ASN A 74 -0.04 -41.88 8.78
CA ASN A 74 0.84 -40.72 8.75
C ASN A 74 0.53 -39.84 7.52
N PRO A 75 0.02 -38.62 7.72
CA PRO A 75 -0.38 -37.75 6.62
C PRO A 75 0.79 -37.15 5.83
N THR A 76 2.02 -37.16 6.35
CA THR A 76 3.19 -36.62 5.63
C THR A 76 3.67 -37.53 4.50
N SER A 77 3.41 -38.83 4.61
CA SER A 77 3.74 -39.83 3.58
C SER A 77 2.66 -39.96 2.50
N HIS A 78 1.50 -39.34 2.71
CA HIS A 78 0.36 -39.42 1.80
C HIS A 78 0.34 -38.27 0.79
N MET A 79 -0.34 -38.46 -0.35
CA MET A 79 -0.51 -37.45 -1.40
C MET A 79 -1.18 -36.16 -0.90
N VAL A 80 -1.87 -36.19 0.24
CA VAL A 80 -2.48 -34.99 0.85
C VAL A 80 -1.43 -33.90 1.08
N LYS A 81 -0.17 -34.26 1.35
CA LYS A 81 0.87 -33.28 1.61
C LYS A 81 1.06 -32.38 0.39
N ALA A 82 1.05 -32.97 -0.80
CA ALA A 82 1.12 -32.23 -2.05
C ALA A 82 -0.09 -31.31 -2.24
N GLU A 83 -1.29 -31.76 -1.84
CA GLU A 83 -2.50 -30.92 -1.88
C GLU A 83 -2.40 -29.71 -0.95
N ILE A 84 -1.85 -29.89 0.26
CA ILE A 84 -1.62 -28.79 1.21
C ILE A 84 -0.57 -27.82 0.66
N ASP A 85 0.55 -28.33 0.14
CA ASP A 85 1.60 -27.51 -0.45
C ASP A 85 1.04 -26.68 -1.63
N ARG A 86 0.15 -27.28 -2.45
CA ARG A 86 -0.56 -26.60 -3.53
C ARG A 86 -1.47 -25.48 -3.01
N VAL A 87 -2.29 -25.74 -1.99
CA VAL A 87 -3.18 -24.71 -1.40
C VAL A 87 -2.34 -23.56 -0.82
N GLN A 88 -1.25 -23.85 -0.12
CA GLN A 88 -0.32 -22.83 0.40
C GLN A 88 0.29 -21.98 -0.73
N GLU A 89 0.61 -22.57 -1.87
CA GLU A 89 1.08 -21.82 -3.04
C GLU A 89 0.01 -20.84 -3.53
N TYR A 90 -1.26 -21.24 -3.56
CA TYR A 90 -2.37 -20.35 -3.93
C TYR A 90 -2.60 -19.22 -2.93
N VAL A 91 -2.45 -19.48 -1.61
CA VAL A 91 -2.48 -18.41 -0.59
C VAL A 91 -1.38 -17.38 -0.88
N LYS A 92 -0.14 -17.83 -1.13
CA LYS A 92 0.98 -16.94 -1.47
C LYS A 92 0.73 -16.16 -2.76
N LYS A 93 0.10 -16.77 -3.77
CA LYS A 93 -0.29 -16.09 -5.01
C LYS A 93 -1.32 -14.99 -4.73
N TYR A 94 -2.33 -15.27 -3.91
CA TYR A 94 -3.33 -14.29 -3.49
C TYR A 94 -2.67 -13.08 -2.80
N ASP A 95 -1.76 -13.32 -1.84
CA ASP A 95 -1.05 -12.26 -1.12
C ASP A 95 -0.20 -11.40 -2.06
N ARG A 96 0.53 -12.00 -3.00
CA ARG A 96 1.29 -11.25 -4.02
C ARG A 96 0.40 -10.35 -4.86
N VAL A 97 -0.78 -10.83 -5.26
CA VAL A 97 -1.74 -10.02 -6.04
C VAL A 97 -2.27 -8.85 -5.20
N LYS A 98 -2.58 -9.11 -3.93
CA LYS A 98 -3.06 -8.09 -2.98
C LYS A 98 -2.00 -7.03 -2.70
N GLU A 99 -0.74 -7.43 -2.50
CA GLU A 99 0.39 -6.52 -2.31
C GLU A 99 0.68 -5.70 -3.57
N ARG A 100 0.62 -6.32 -4.76
CA ARG A 100 0.79 -5.62 -6.03
C ARG A 100 -0.24 -4.50 -6.22
N LYS A 101 -1.46 -4.64 -5.70
CA LYS A 101 -2.47 -3.56 -5.72
C LYS A 101 -2.03 -2.34 -4.87
N LYS A 102 -1.24 -2.57 -3.80
CA LYS A 102 -0.74 -1.53 -2.89
C LYS A 102 0.63 -0.96 -3.30
N ALA A 103 1.35 -1.63 -4.21
CA ALA A 103 2.68 -1.23 -4.63
C ALA A 103 2.68 0.16 -5.30
N PRO A 104 3.73 0.98 -5.09
CA PRO A 104 3.84 2.29 -5.71
C PRO A 104 3.85 2.18 -7.23
N ARG A 105 3.05 3.00 -7.90
CA ARG A 105 2.96 3.02 -9.36
C ARG A 105 3.98 4.01 -9.93
N LEU A 106 4.74 3.59 -10.94
CA LEU A 106 5.64 4.48 -11.65
C LEU A 106 4.85 5.56 -12.40
N GLN A 107 5.20 6.83 -12.19
CA GLN A 107 4.67 7.92 -13.01
C GLN A 107 5.30 7.89 -14.40
N LYS A 108 4.63 7.23 -15.35
CA LYS A 108 5.11 7.06 -16.73
C LYS A 108 5.47 8.40 -17.40
N ALA A 109 4.67 9.44 -17.17
CA ALA A 109 4.93 10.77 -17.73
C ALA A 109 6.24 11.38 -17.22
N ALA A 110 6.51 11.28 -15.91
CA ALA A 110 7.77 11.75 -15.32
C ALA A 110 8.96 10.92 -15.79
N ALA A 111 8.83 9.59 -15.80
CA ALA A 111 9.85 8.68 -16.32
C ALA A 111 10.23 9.03 -17.78
N ASN A 112 9.23 9.28 -18.63
CA ASN A 112 9.45 9.69 -20.02
C ASN A 112 10.19 11.03 -20.13
N ARG A 113 9.94 11.99 -19.23
CA ARG A 113 10.69 13.26 -19.19
C ARG A 113 12.15 13.01 -18.82
N PHE A 114 12.40 12.19 -17.79
CA PHE A 114 13.77 11.85 -17.38
C PHE A 114 14.55 11.16 -18.51
N VAL A 115 13.94 10.19 -19.20
CA VAL A 115 14.57 9.52 -20.35
C VAL A 115 14.83 10.51 -21.50
N LYS A 116 13.85 11.34 -21.88
CA LYS A 116 14.03 12.33 -22.95
C LYS A 116 15.13 13.35 -22.68
N HIS A 117 15.24 13.82 -21.44
CA HIS A 117 16.31 14.74 -21.05
C HIS A 117 17.66 14.04 -20.91
N GLY A 118 17.70 12.79 -20.46
CA GLY A 118 18.93 12.01 -20.32
C GLY A 118 19.54 11.56 -21.65
N LEU A 119 18.71 11.32 -22.67
CA LEU A 119 19.15 11.01 -24.04
C LEU A 119 19.27 12.26 -24.93
N TRP A 120 19.10 13.45 -24.37
CA TRP A 120 19.26 14.69 -25.12
C TRP A 120 20.74 14.98 -25.32
N ASP A 121 21.27 14.57 -26.48
CA ASP A 121 22.57 15.04 -26.96
C ASP A 121 22.40 16.43 -27.60
N PRO A 122 23.08 17.47 -27.10
CA PRO A 122 23.18 18.71 -27.83
C PRO A 122 24.10 18.49 -29.03
N LYS A 123 23.59 17.91 -30.11
CA LYS A 123 24.23 18.04 -31.42
C LYS A 123 24.39 19.54 -31.67
N GLU A 124 25.62 19.92 -31.98
CA GLU A 124 26.14 21.28 -32.13
C GLU A 124 25.05 22.28 -32.50
N LYS A 125 24.80 23.22 -31.59
CA LYS A 125 23.96 24.37 -31.89
C LYS A 125 24.62 25.10 -33.07
N PRO A 126 23.98 25.33 -34.24
CA PRO A 126 24.27 26.57 -34.92
C PRO A 126 23.92 27.66 -33.90
N LEU A 127 24.88 28.53 -33.60
CA LEU A 127 24.71 29.70 -32.74
C LEU A 127 23.51 30.49 -33.27
N THR A 128 22.31 30.22 -32.76
CA THR A 128 21.17 31.10 -33.02
C THR A 128 21.43 32.33 -32.17
N SER A 129 21.81 33.40 -32.88
CA SER A 129 21.96 34.73 -32.32
C SER A 129 20.76 35.04 -31.46
N ASN A 130 21.01 35.63 -30.29
CA ASN A 130 19.99 36.21 -29.42
C ASN A 130 19.08 37.14 -30.24
N LYS A 131 17.99 36.62 -30.83
CA LYS A 131 16.87 37.44 -31.26
C LYS A 131 16.15 37.84 -29.99
N ARG A 132 16.65 38.91 -29.36
CA ARG A 132 15.82 39.80 -28.55
C ARG A 132 14.57 40.06 -29.40
N LYS A 133 13.39 39.66 -28.91
CA LYS A 133 12.13 40.11 -29.48
C LYS A 133 12.16 41.64 -29.39
N LYS A 134 12.38 42.33 -30.51
CA LYS A 134 12.00 43.74 -30.64
C LYS A 134 10.48 43.74 -30.45
N PHE A 135 10.03 44.41 -29.40
CA PHE A 135 8.64 44.83 -29.33
C PHE A 135 8.50 45.96 -30.33
N ASP A 136 7.57 45.81 -31.27
CA ASP A 136 7.23 46.87 -32.22
C ASP A 136 6.67 48.07 -31.43
N GLU A 137 7.21 49.24 -31.74
CA GLU A 137 6.79 50.54 -31.20
C GLU A 137 5.42 50.90 -31.77
N GLU A 138 4.37 50.50 -31.07
CA GLU A 138 3.03 51.09 -31.18
C GLU A 138 2.56 51.38 -29.74
N LYS A 139 3.16 52.42 -29.13
CA LYS A 139 2.99 52.73 -27.70
C LYS A 139 2.77 54.22 -27.39
N ASP A 140 2.30 55.00 -28.34
CA ASP A 140 2.12 56.44 -28.09
C ASP A 140 0.69 56.83 -27.66
N ASP A 141 -0.32 56.02 -28.00
CA ASP A 141 -1.72 56.36 -27.69
C ASP A 141 -2.24 55.74 -26.37
N VAL A 142 -1.76 54.55 -25.99
CA VAL A 142 -2.19 53.87 -24.76
C VAL A 142 -1.52 54.48 -23.51
N MET A 143 -0.28 54.97 -23.65
CA MET A 143 0.48 55.55 -22.52
C MET A 143 -0.06 56.92 -22.08
N LYS A 144 -0.65 57.71 -22.99
CA LYS A 144 -1.26 59.01 -22.64
C LYS A 144 -2.51 58.84 -21.77
N ASN A 145 -3.36 57.85 -22.08
CA ASN A 145 -4.57 57.59 -21.30
C ASN A 145 -4.30 57.02 -19.90
N ILE A 146 -3.12 56.43 -19.66
CA ILE A 146 -2.70 55.93 -18.33
C ILE A 146 -2.06 57.06 -17.51
N LEU A 147 -1.42 58.05 -18.15
CA LEU A 147 -0.74 59.16 -17.46
C LEU A 147 -1.69 60.26 -16.96
N GLU A 148 -2.90 60.37 -17.54
CA GLU A 148 -3.90 61.39 -17.17
C GLU A 148 -4.94 60.90 -16.14
N GLN A 149 -4.89 59.63 -15.72
CA GLN A 149 -5.72 59.13 -14.61
C GLN A 149 -5.00 59.33 -13.28
N GLU A 150 -5.46 60.31 -12.49
CA GLU A 150 -5.08 60.41 -11.08
C GLU A 150 -5.60 59.19 -10.31
N SER A 151 -4.70 58.30 -9.88
CA SER A 151 -5.05 57.18 -8.99
C SER A 151 -5.08 57.66 -7.54
N THR A 152 -6.23 58.13 -7.06
CA THR A 152 -6.44 58.32 -5.61
C THR A 152 -6.67 56.96 -4.96
N THR A 153 -5.61 56.21 -4.74
CA THR A 153 -5.65 54.98 -3.94
C THR A 153 -5.30 55.35 -2.50
N THR A 154 -6.31 55.62 -1.68
CA THR A 154 -6.11 55.67 -0.22
C THR A 154 -5.89 54.24 0.27
N VAL A 155 -4.66 53.91 0.65
CA VAL A 155 -4.32 52.61 1.22
C VAL A 155 -4.76 52.61 2.70
N ASN A 156 -5.80 51.83 3.02
CA ASN A 156 -6.21 51.59 4.41
C ASN A 156 -5.38 50.44 5.00
N PHE A 157 -4.67 50.71 6.09
CA PHE A 157 -3.83 49.74 6.81
C PHE A 157 -4.57 49.00 7.95
N ASN A 158 -5.90 49.02 7.95
CA ASN A 158 -6.67 48.33 8.99
C ASN A 158 -6.51 46.81 8.83
N HIS A 159 -6.25 46.14 9.95
CA HIS A 159 -6.08 44.69 10.00
C HIS A 159 -7.41 44.01 9.62
N HIS A 160 -7.37 43.08 8.67
CA HIS A 160 -8.53 42.26 8.30
C HIS A 160 -8.78 41.24 9.42
N GLU A 161 -10.01 41.12 9.93
CA GLU A 161 -10.31 40.27 11.11
C GLU A 161 -9.96 38.79 10.90
N ASP A 162 -10.02 38.30 9.67
CA ASP A 162 -9.64 36.93 9.31
C ASP A 162 -8.14 36.73 9.05
N ALA A 163 -7.30 37.75 9.31
CA ALA A 163 -5.85 37.59 9.20
C ALA A 163 -5.37 36.60 10.26
N PRO A 164 -4.69 35.50 9.88
CA PRO A 164 -4.17 34.55 10.85
C PRO A 164 -3.18 35.27 11.77
N LEU A 165 -3.37 35.08 13.09
CA LEU A 165 -2.52 35.69 14.11
C LEU A 165 -1.04 35.45 13.79
N PRO A 166 -0.16 36.46 13.95
CA PRO A 166 1.26 36.29 13.73
C PRO A 166 1.75 35.16 14.62
N SER A 167 2.32 34.11 14.02
CA SER A 167 2.85 32.97 14.76
C SER A 167 4.02 33.46 15.63
N ALA A 168 3.74 33.76 16.88
CA ALA A 168 4.76 34.08 17.86
C ALA A 168 5.64 32.84 18.06
N GLY A 169 6.87 32.89 17.57
CA GLY A 169 7.96 32.11 18.15
C GLY A 169 8.33 30.76 17.52
N LEU A 170 8.21 30.56 16.20
CA LEU A 170 8.88 29.41 15.55
C LEU A 170 9.64 29.83 14.29
N LEU A 171 10.73 30.57 14.49
CA LEU A 171 11.85 30.52 13.55
C LEU A 171 12.51 29.16 13.71
N ARG A 172 12.07 28.17 12.94
CA ARG A 172 12.85 26.95 12.74
C ARG A 172 14.08 27.31 11.89
N PHE A 173 15.11 27.87 12.51
CA PHE A 173 16.44 27.86 11.94
C PHE A 173 16.91 26.40 11.92
N GLN A 174 16.65 25.73 10.80
CA GLN A 174 17.32 24.47 10.51
C GLN A 174 18.79 24.85 10.24
N MET A 175 19.66 24.65 11.23
CA MET A 175 21.09 24.85 11.05
C MET A 175 21.56 23.93 9.92
N ASN A 176 22.16 24.51 8.89
CA ASN A 176 22.69 23.73 7.77
C ASN A 176 23.85 22.86 8.27
N PRO A 177 23.84 21.54 7.97
CA PRO A 177 24.79 20.60 8.55
C PRO A 177 26.23 20.70 7.99
N THR A 178 26.47 21.45 6.91
CA THR A 178 27.82 21.62 6.33
C THR A 178 28.04 23.05 5.79
N ALA A 179 29.28 23.51 5.79
CA ALA A 179 29.68 24.90 5.48
C ALA A 179 29.53 25.30 4.00
N ASN A 180 29.20 24.37 3.12
CA ASN A 180 29.23 24.50 1.66
C ASN A 180 27.85 24.25 1.01
N TRP A 181 26.76 24.43 1.78
CA TRP A 181 25.40 24.35 1.29
C TRP A 181 24.83 25.73 0.92
N GLY A 182 24.84 26.07 -0.37
CA GLY A 182 24.26 27.29 -0.92
C GLY A 182 24.68 27.51 -2.38
N PRO A 183 23.93 28.30 -3.17
CA PRO A 183 24.31 28.61 -4.54
C PRO A 183 25.64 29.37 -4.55
N GLY A 184 26.67 28.81 -5.20
CA GLY A 184 27.98 29.45 -5.39
C GLY A 184 29.15 28.83 -4.61
N THR A 185 28.91 27.89 -3.70
CA THR A 185 29.99 27.19 -2.97
C THR A 185 30.21 25.79 -3.52
N ARG A 186 31.38 25.52 -4.12
CA ARG A 186 31.85 24.17 -4.46
C ARG A 186 32.83 23.68 -3.41
N ALA A 187 32.80 22.38 -3.11
CA ALA A 187 33.83 21.73 -2.30
C ALA A 187 35.18 21.80 -3.02
N THR A 188 36.18 22.36 -2.35
CA THR A 188 37.59 22.19 -2.73
C THR A 188 38.10 20.92 -2.05
N ASN A 189 38.80 20.06 -2.80
CA ASN A 189 39.38 18.81 -2.30
C ASN A 189 40.38 19.02 -1.16
#